data_AF-A0A3B6HRR0-F1
#
_entry.id   AF-A0A3B6HRR0-F1
#
_cell.length_a   1.000
_cell.length_b   1.000
_cell.length_c   1.000
_cell.angle_alpha   90.00
_cell.angle_beta   90.00
_cell.angle_gamma   90.00
#
_symmetry.space_group_name_H-M   'P 1'
#
loop_
_entity.id
_entity.type
_entity.pdbx_description
1 polymer ?
#
loop_
_entity_poly.entity_id
_entity_poly.type
_entity_poly.pdbx_seq_one_letter_code
_entity_poly.pdbx_strand_id
1 'polypeptide(L)'
;MASSDTGRTPAQGAEAASASASPWPLRKLQSFAPGLWSQYKAYEDVFVERAKVTISDALVLASKHQAEAIGCATVAGFILFRGPRRFLYRNTLGRFKTEKDLLNDVEQSMIEYKTSIESLRKDSKYTLDKVVIGESDLQRGRTDLRSTGLMDQLRIIPTRQSLELRAEVASMASGLKNRRHVLEERVNRISEYGVRV
;
A
#
# COMPACT_ATOMS: atom_id res chain seq x y z
N MET A 1 -94.16 -52.90 -9.86
CA MET A 1 -94.72 -51.53 -9.98
C MET A 1 -93.58 -50.54 -10.12
N ALA A 2 -93.77 -49.59 -11.05
CA ALA A 2 -93.15 -48.28 -11.16
C ALA A 2 -91.67 -48.15 -11.62
N SER A 3 -91.56 -47.69 -12.86
CA SER A 3 -90.46 -46.95 -13.49
C SER A 3 -90.13 -45.62 -12.83
N SER A 4 -88.94 -45.09 -13.14
CA SER A 4 -88.65 -43.76 -13.74
C SER A 4 -87.29 -43.26 -13.26
N ASP A 5 -86.25 -43.10 -14.07
CA ASP A 5 -86.02 -42.26 -15.26
C ASP A 5 -85.34 -40.91 -14.93
N THR A 6 -84.33 -40.62 -15.76
CA THR A 6 -83.76 -39.31 -16.17
C THR A 6 -83.17 -38.29 -15.17
N GLY A 7 -81.84 -38.11 -15.30
CA GLY A 7 -81.28 -36.84 -15.83
C GLY A 7 -80.56 -35.89 -14.86
N ARG A 8 -79.25 -35.69 -15.05
CA ARG A 8 -78.58 -34.37 -15.22
C ARG A 8 -77.04 -34.49 -15.24
N THR A 9 -76.45 -34.15 -16.38
CA THR A 9 -75.19 -33.37 -16.48
C THR A 9 -75.57 -32.00 -17.06
N PRO A 10 -74.73 -30.94 -17.05
CA PRO A 10 -73.38 -30.75 -16.50
C PRO A 10 -73.22 -29.44 -15.66
N ALA A 11 -72.11 -29.29 -14.95
CA ALA A 11 -71.57 -27.96 -14.61
C ALA A 11 -70.04 -28.05 -14.45
N GLN A 12 -69.33 -27.54 -15.45
CA GLN A 12 -67.91 -27.20 -15.41
C GLN A 12 -67.70 -25.91 -14.60
N GLY A 13 -66.55 -25.81 -13.93
CA GLY A 13 -66.04 -24.59 -13.28
C GLY A 13 -65.10 -24.97 -12.13
N ALA A 14 -63.86 -25.37 -12.42
CA ALA A 14 -62.69 -24.49 -12.52
C ALA A 14 -62.10 -24.12 -11.15
N GLU A 15 -61.11 -24.91 -10.71
CA GLU A 15 -59.83 -24.45 -10.12
C GLU A 15 -58.98 -25.71 -9.88
N ALA A 16 -58.12 -26.07 -10.84
CA ALA A 16 -56.73 -25.62 -10.90
C ALA A 16 -55.83 -26.31 -9.86
N ALA A 17 -55.17 -27.36 -10.35
CA ALA A 17 -53.71 -27.52 -10.24
C ALA A 17 -53.14 -27.52 -8.80
N SER A 18 -52.85 -28.67 -8.20
CA SER A 18 -51.62 -29.39 -8.54
C SER A 18 -51.60 -30.74 -7.82
N ALA A 19 -51.99 -31.82 -8.49
CA ALA A 19 -51.79 -33.18 -7.94
C ALA A 19 -51.48 -34.22 -9.02
N SER A 20 -51.12 -33.78 -10.24
CA SER A 20 -50.56 -34.67 -11.27
C SER A 20 -49.04 -34.53 -11.29
N ALA A 21 -48.33 -35.47 -10.66
CA ALA A 21 -47.05 -36.03 -11.14
C ALA A 21 -46.27 -36.67 -9.98
N SER A 22 -46.57 -37.92 -9.66
CA SER A 22 -45.55 -38.82 -9.10
C SER A 22 -45.54 -40.10 -9.94
N PRO A 23 -44.58 -40.27 -10.86
CA PRO A 23 -44.52 -41.44 -11.73
C PRO A 23 -44.35 -42.74 -10.94
N TRP A 24 -45.03 -43.78 -11.40
CA TRP A 24 -45.01 -45.17 -10.95
C TRP A 24 -43.64 -45.86 -10.67
N PRO A 25 -42.46 -45.35 -11.09
CA PRO A 25 -41.15 -45.87 -10.63
C PRO A 25 -40.82 -45.72 -9.13
N LEU A 26 -41.45 -44.79 -8.40
CA LEU A 26 -41.04 -44.50 -7.01
C LEU A 26 -41.39 -45.62 -6.00
N ARG A 27 -42.47 -46.38 -6.23
CA ARG A 27 -42.85 -47.51 -5.36
C ARG A 27 -41.89 -48.69 -5.47
N LYS A 28 -41.30 -48.95 -6.66
CA LYS A 28 -40.30 -50.01 -6.84
C LYS A 28 -39.00 -49.69 -6.10
N LEU A 29 -38.56 -48.42 -6.13
CA LEU A 29 -37.38 -47.99 -5.37
C LEU A 29 -37.60 -48.12 -3.85
N GLN A 30 -38.82 -47.86 -3.38
CA GLN A 30 -39.17 -47.99 -1.96
C GLN A 30 -39.09 -49.44 -1.46
N SER A 31 -39.43 -50.44 -2.30
CA SER A 31 -39.27 -51.86 -1.94
C SER A 31 -37.81 -52.34 -1.90
N PHE A 32 -36.89 -51.67 -2.61
CA PHE A 32 -35.45 -51.98 -2.57
C PHE A 32 -34.70 -51.25 -1.44
N ALA A 33 -35.28 -50.19 -0.90
CA ALA A 33 -34.67 -49.37 0.16
C ALA A 33 -34.21 -50.14 1.42
N PRO A 34 -34.99 -51.07 2.03
CA PRO A 34 -34.57 -51.70 3.28
C PRO A 34 -33.37 -52.64 3.14
N GLY A 35 -33.24 -53.33 2.00
CA GLY A 35 -32.10 -54.23 1.73
C GLY A 35 -30.81 -53.48 1.44
N LEU A 36 -30.87 -52.44 0.60
CA LEU A 36 -29.71 -51.60 0.27
C LEU A 36 -29.22 -50.80 1.47
N TRP A 37 -30.10 -50.28 2.32
CA TRP A 37 -29.70 -49.55 3.52
C TRP A 37 -28.91 -50.42 4.49
N SER A 38 -29.30 -51.69 4.67
CA SER A 38 -28.59 -52.61 5.57
C SER A 38 -27.20 -52.98 5.06
N GLN A 39 -27.05 -53.25 3.75
CA GLN A 39 -25.76 -53.57 3.13
C GLN A 39 -24.86 -52.35 3.01
N TYR A 40 -25.43 -51.18 2.70
CA TYR A 40 -24.73 -49.90 2.74
C TYR A 40 -24.26 -49.58 4.15
N LYS A 41 -25.10 -49.79 5.16
CA LYS A 41 -24.73 -49.56 6.57
C LYS A 41 -23.62 -50.50 7.04
N ALA A 42 -23.68 -51.78 6.68
CA ALA A 42 -22.59 -52.71 7.00
C ALA A 42 -21.27 -52.32 6.32
N TYR A 43 -21.32 -51.84 5.08
CA TYR A 43 -20.14 -51.37 4.36
C TYR A 43 -19.60 -50.04 4.93
N GLU A 44 -20.49 -49.11 5.27
CA GLU A 44 -20.17 -47.84 5.91
C GLU A 44 -19.55 -48.08 7.29
N ASP A 45 -20.10 -48.99 8.10
CA ASP A 45 -19.55 -49.31 9.42
C ASP A 45 -18.15 -49.91 9.32
N VAL A 46 -17.90 -50.83 8.38
CA VAL A 46 -16.56 -51.38 8.16
C VAL A 46 -15.60 -50.28 7.67
N PHE A 47 -16.05 -49.39 6.79
CA PHE A 47 -15.25 -48.27 6.31
C PHE A 47 -14.93 -47.27 7.42
N VAL A 48 -15.91 -46.93 8.25
CA VAL A 48 -15.78 -46.01 9.38
C VAL A 48 -14.90 -46.62 10.46
N GLU A 49 -15.02 -47.92 10.75
CA GLU A 49 -14.09 -48.59 11.67
C GLU A 49 -12.67 -48.58 11.14
N ARG A 50 -12.46 -48.90 9.85
CA ARG A 50 -11.13 -48.87 9.24
C ARG A 50 -10.54 -47.46 9.20
N ALA A 51 -11.35 -46.46 8.87
CA ALA A 51 -10.97 -45.05 8.87
C ALA A 51 -10.64 -44.58 10.29
N LYS A 52 -11.47 -44.92 11.27
CA LYS A 52 -11.23 -44.60 12.69
C LYS A 52 -9.93 -45.21 13.18
N VAL A 53 -9.65 -46.47 12.86
CA VAL A 53 -8.41 -47.18 13.21
C VAL A 53 -7.19 -46.53 12.54
N THR A 54 -7.27 -46.20 11.25
CA THR A 54 -6.15 -45.54 10.55
C THR A 54 -5.92 -44.11 11.01
N ILE A 55 -6.99 -43.37 11.32
CA ILE A 55 -6.88 -42.03 11.91
C ILE A 55 -6.31 -42.13 13.32
N SER A 56 -6.71 -43.11 14.14
CA SER A 56 -6.14 -43.30 15.47
C SER A 56 -4.68 -43.72 15.43
N ASP A 57 -4.28 -44.59 14.50
CA ASP A 57 -2.87 -44.98 14.32
C ASP A 57 -2.03 -43.81 13.80
N ALA A 58 -2.55 -43.05 12.83
CA ALA A 58 -1.91 -41.84 12.34
C ALA A 58 -1.82 -40.76 13.43
N LEU A 59 -2.80 -40.69 14.33
CA LEU A 59 -2.81 -39.77 15.47
C LEU A 59 -1.81 -40.21 16.55
N VAL A 60 -1.69 -41.51 16.82
CA VAL A 60 -0.69 -42.08 17.75
C VAL A 60 0.73 -41.96 17.19
N LEU A 61 0.89 -42.03 15.87
CA LEU A 61 2.15 -41.77 15.18
C LEU A 61 2.49 -40.28 15.17
N ALA A 62 1.52 -39.42 14.89
CA ALA A 62 1.64 -37.98 15.00
C ALA A 62 1.89 -37.54 16.45
N SER A 63 1.39 -38.26 17.45
CA SER A 63 1.62 -37.94 18.86
C SER A 63 3.07 -38.18 19.30
N LYS A 64 3.84 -38.99 18.57
CA LYS A 64 5.28 -39.18 18.81
C LYS A 64 6.12 -38.02 18.29
N HIS A 65 5.61 -37.30 17.28
CA HIS A 65 6.24 -36.11 16.69
C HIS A 65 5.24 -34.95 16.63
N GLN A 66 4.58 -34.63 17.76
CA GLN A 66 3.46 -33.66 17.78
C GLN A 66 3.81 -32.32 17.14
N ALA A 67 5.02 -31.82 17.39
CA ALA A 67 5.47 -30.54 16.86
C ALA A 67 5.60 -30.57 15.32
N GLU A 68 6.15 -31.65 14.76
CA GLU A 68 6.37 -31.78 13.31
C GLU A 68 5.06 -32.11 12.58
N ALA A 69 4.20 -32.94 13.17
CA ALA A 69 2.92 -33.30 12.57
C ALA A 69 1.95 -32.11 12.53
N ILE A 70 1.88 -31.30 13.60
CA ILE A 70 1.07 -30.07 13.63
C ILE A 70 1.64 -29.03 12.66
N GLY A 71 2.96 -28.90 12.59
CA GLY A 71 3.63 -28.02 11.62
C GLY A 71 3.31 -28.42 10.17
N CYS A 72 3.46 -29.69 9.84
CA CYS A 72 3.15 -30.20 8.50
C CYS A 72 1.65 -30.06 8.17
N ALA A 73 0.75 -30.37 9.10
CA ALA A 73 -0.69 -30.27 8.89
C ALA A 73 -1.15 -28.80 8.72
N THR A 74 -0.56 -27.86 9.46
CA THR A 74 -0.89 -26.43 9.31
C THR A 74 -0.38 -25.88 7.98
N VAL A 75 0.87 -26.16 7.61
CA VAL A 75 1.43 -25.74 6.31
C VAL A 75 0.66 -26.37 5.15
N ALA A 76 0.39 -27.68 5.21
CA ALA A 76 -0.40 -28.38 4.19
C ALA A 76 -1.85 -27.85 4.13
N GLY A 77 -2.46 -27.51 5.28
CA GLY A 77 -3.79 -26.89 5.35
C GLY A 77 -3.84 -25.53 4.65
N PHE A 78 -2.87 -24.66 4.90
CA PHE A 78 -2.77 -23.36 4.21
C PHE A 78 -2.59 -23.52 2.69
N ILE A 79 -1.91 -24.59 2.26
CA ILE A 79 -1.68 -24.90 0.84
C ILE A 79 -2.86 -25.63 0.22
N LEU A 80 -3.63 -26.48 0.90
CA LEU A 80 -4.69 -27.30 0.28
C LEU A 80 -6.07 -26.65 0.36
N PHE A 81 -6.37 -25.92 1.43
CA PHE A 81 -7.68 -25.30 1.59
C PHE A 81 -7.88 -24.09 0.66
N ARG A 82 -9.05 -24.04 0.03
CA ARG A 82 -9.37 -23.08 -1.04
C ARG A 82 -9.48 -21.62 -0.57
N GLY A 83 -9.77 -21.39 0.71
CA GLY A 83 -9.78 -20.06 1.34
C GLY A 83 -8.36 -19.53 1.66
N PRO A 84 -7.57 -20.25 2.47
CA PRO A 84 -6.19 -19.88 2.81
C PRO A 84 -5.26 -19.71 1.60
N ARG A 85 -5.44 -20.51 0.54
CA ARG A 85 -4.78 -20.28 -0.76
C ARG A 85 -4.98 -18.84 -1.26
N ARG A 86 -6.23 -18.36 -1.29
CA ARG A 86 -6.55 -17.00 -1.77
C ARG A 86 -5.93 -15.93 -0.87
N PHE A 87 -5.85 -16.20 0.43
CA PHE A 87 -5.18 -15.32 1.39
C PHE A 87 -3.67 -15.24 1.11
N LEU A 88 -3.00 -16.38 0.88
CA LEU A 88 -1.58 -16.41 0.47
C LEU A 88 -1.35 -15.64 -0.84
N TYR A 89 -2.16 -15.88 -1.88
CA TYR A 89 -2.01 -15.15 -3.16
C TYR A 89 -2.16 -13.63 -3.01
N ARG A 90 -3.06 -13.16 -2.14
CA ARG A 90 -3.25 -11.72 -1.91
C ARG A 90 -2.18 -11.10 -1.00
N ASN A 91 -1.67 -11.87 -0.03
CA ASN A 91 -0.82 -11.32 1.03
C ASN A 91 0.68 -11.54 0.81
N THR A 92 1.09 -12.65 0.19
CA THR A 92 2.51 -12.97 -0.02
C THR A 92 2.95 -12.77 -1.47
N LEU A 93 2.15 -13.22 -2.44
CA LEU A 93 2.57 -13.17 -3.84
C LEU A 93 2.54 -11.77 -4.47
N GLY A 94 1.69 -10.86 -4.00
CA GLY A 94 1.69 -9.46 -4.43
C GLY A 94 2.87 -8.62 -3.92
N ARG A 95 3.65 -9.14 -2.97
CA ARG A 95 4.82 -8.44 -2.38
C ARG A 95 6.16 -8.86 -2.96
N PHE A 96 6.22 -9.93 -3.75
CA PHE A 96 7.42 -10.25 -4.53
C PHE A 96 7.49 -9.30 -5.74
N LYS A 97 7.80 -8.02 -5.48
CA LYS A 97 8.36 -7.15 -6.51
C LYS A 97 9.58 -7.89 -7.07
N THR A 98 9.61 -8.10 -8.37
CA THR A 98 10.78 -8.72 -8.98
C THR A 98 11.99 -7.81 -8.72
N GLU A 99 13.18 -8.39 -8.57
CA GLU A 99 14.41 -7.62 -8.34
C GLU A 99 14.61 -6.53 -9.41
N LYS A 100 14.15 -6.79 -10.63
CA LYS A 100 14.14 -5.86 -11.76
C LYS A 100 13.22 -4.65 -11.54
N ASP A 101 12.03 -4.85 -10.98
CA ASP A 101 11.12 -3.73 -10.67
C ASP A 101 11.66 -2.83 -9.58
N LEU A 102 12.32 -3.42 -8.58
CA LEU A 102 12.95 -2.64 -7.49
C LEU A 102 14.14 -1.84 -8.01
N LEU A 103 14.95 -2.41 -8.90
CA LEU A 103 16.04 -1.69 -9.56
C LEU A 103 15.53 -0.55 -10.43
N ASN A 104 14.46 -0.77 -11.19
CA ASN A 104 13.86 0.26 -12.04
C ASN A 104 13.23 1.42 -11.23
N ASP A 105 12.59 1.12 -10.10
CA ASP A 105 12.06 2.11 -9.15
C ASP A 105 13.19 2.96 -8.53
N VAL A 106 14.28 2.32 -8.14
CA VAL A 106 15.49 3.00 -7.65
C VAL A 106 16.12 3.86 -8.75
N GLU A 107 16.23 3.36 -9.98
CA GLU A 107 16.78 4.11 -11.12
C GLU A 107 15.93 5.35 -11.43
N GLN A 108 14.61 5.21 -11.46
CA GLN A 108 13.67 6.32 -11.66
C GLN A 108 13.81 7.39 -10.57
N SER A 109 13.81 6.97 -9.29
CA SER A 109 14.01 7.91 -8.17
C SER A 109 15.38 8.61 -8.24
N MET A 110 16.43 7.91 -8.69
CA MET A 110 17.76 8.51 -8.89
C MET A 110 17.75 9.58 -9.99
N ILE A 111 17.04 9.36 -11.09
CA ILE A 111 16.89 10.34 -12.17
C ILE A 111 16.15 11.59 -11.66
N GLU A 112 15.06 11.40 -10.91
CA GLU A 112 14.31 12.49 -10.28
C GLU A 112 15.17 13.30 -9.32
N TYR A 113 15.96 12.66 -8.46
CA TYR A 113 16.89 13.35 -7.58
C TYR A 113 17.98 14.12 -8.33
N LYS A 114 18.55 13.55 -9.39
CA LYS A 114 19.55 14.23 -10.23
C LYS A 114 18.99 15.51 -10.83
N THR A 115 17.81 15.44 -11.45
CA THR A 115 17.16 16.62 -12.04
C THR A 115 16.81 17.69 -11.00
N SER A 116 16.36 17.26 -9.81
CA SER A 116 16.12 18.17 -8.69
C SER A 116 17.41 18.88 -8.25
N ILE A 117 18.51 18.14 -8.03
CA ILE A 117 19.80 18.71 -7.64
C ILE A 117 20.31 19.72 -8.68
N GLU A 118 20.18 19.43 -9.97
CA GLU A 118 20.57 20.35 -11.04
C GLU A 118 19.77 21.66 -11.01
N SER A 119 18.45 21.59 -10.84
CA SER A 119 17.61 22.78 -10.73
C SER A 119 17.99 23.62 -9.49
N LEU A 120 18.21 22.99 -8.34
CA LEU A 120 18.67 23.67 -7.11
C LEU A 120 20.04 24.31 -7.30
N ARG A 121 20.97 23.65 -8.01
CA ARG A 121 22.29 24.18 -8.30
C ARG A 121 22.22 25.43 -9.18
N LYS A 122 21.32 25.44 -10.17
CA LYS A 122 21.06 26.60 -11.03
C LYS A 122 20.48 27.77 -10.24
N ASP A 123 19.47 27.53 -9.42
CA ASP A 123 18.82 28.56 -8.60
C ASP A 123 19.78 29.15 -7.55
N SER A 124 20.60 28.30 -6.94
CA SER A 124 21.61 28.73 -5.98
C SER A 124 22.71 29.58 -6.63
N LYS A 125 23.17 29.22 -7.83
CA LYS A 125 24.16 30.03 -8.57
C LYS A 125 23.57 31.38 -8.96
N TYR A 126 22.33 31.40 -9.44
CA TYR A 126 21.63 32.62 -9.83
C TYR A 126 21.43 33.59 -8.67
N THR A 127 21.02 33.07 -7.50
CA THR A 127 20.84 33.91 -6.30
C THR A 127 22.17 34.44 -5.77
N LEU A 128 23.25 33.65 -5.81
CA LEU A 128 24.60 34.10 -5.43
C LEU A 128 25.07 35.23 -6.35
N ASP A 129 24.94 35.06 -7.67
CA ASP A 129 25.35 36.06 -8.66
C ASP A 129 24.65 37.41 -8.44
N LYS A 130 23.33 37.39 -8.17
CA LYS A 130 22.58 38.60 -7.81
C LYS A 130 23.08 39.28 -6.53
N VAL A 131 23.41 38.51 -5.51
CA VAL A 131 23.95 39.06 -4.26
C VAL A 131 25.31 39.69 -4.50
N VAL A 132 26.18 39.07 -5.32
CA VAL A 132 27.50 39.62 -5.67
C VAL A 132 27.37 40.91 -6.45
N ILE A 133 26.48 40.97 -7.45
CA ILE A 133 26.21 42.20 -8.22
C ILE A 133 25.71 43.30 -7.27
N GLY A 134 24.70 43.00 -6.44
CA GLY A 134 24.16 43.96 -5.48
C GLY A 134 25.20 44.44 -4.46
N GLU A 135 26.11 43.57 -4.01
CA GLU A 135 27.22 43.95 -3.14
C GLU A 135 28.20 44.89 -3.85
N SER A 136 28.55 44.59 -5.10
CA SER A 136 29.45 45.45 -5.90
C SER A 136 28.85 46.84 -6.15
N ASP A 137 27.55 46.91 -6.40
CA ASP A 137 26.82 48.18 -6.58
C ASP A 137 26.75 48.98 -5.26
N LEU A 138 26.50 48.31 -4.13
CA LEU A 138 26.51 48.94 -2.81
C LEU A 138 27.89 49.45 -2.43
N GLN A 139 28.95 48.69 -2.72
CA GLN A 139 30.33 49.13 -2.50
C GLN A 139 30.65 50.36 -3.35
N ARG A 140 30.23 50.36 -4.62
CA ARG A 140 30.39 51.50 -5.52
C ARG A 140 29.66 52.74 -5.02
N GLY A 141 28.39 52.60 -4.62
CA GLY A 141 27.62 53.69 -4.01
C GLY A 141 28.25 54.21 -2.72
N ARG A 142 28.78 53.31 -1.87
CA ARG A 142 29.51 53.69 -0.65
C ARG A 142 30.77 54.50 -0.96
N THR A 143 31.54 54.12 -1.98
CA THR A 143 32.73 54.89 -2.39
C THR A 143 32.36 56.26 -2.93
N ASP A 144 31.24 56.37 -3.63
CA ASP A 144 30.75 57.63 -4.20
C ASP A 144 30.22 58.60 -3.11
N LEU A 145 29.50 58.07 -2.12
CA LEU A 145 29.11 58.82 -0.91
C LEU A 145 30.31 59.29 -0.07
N ARG A 146 31.44 58.59 -0.16
CA ARG A 146 32.69 58.95 0.50
C ARG A 146 33.46 60.00 -0.28
N SER A 147 33.53 59.88 -1.61
CA SER A 147 34.22 60.86 -2.49
C SER A 147 33.48 62.20 -2.55
N THR A 148 32.16 62.20 -2.50
CA THR A 148 31.32 63.41 -2.43
C THR A 148 31.41 64.15 -1.08
N GLY A 149 32.22 63.67 -0.13
CA GLY A 149 32.44 64.31 1.17
C GLY A 149 31.24 64.24 2.12
N LEU A 150 30.13 63.63 1.71
CA LEU A 150 28.89 63.53 2.49
C LEU A 150 29.10 62.68 3.76
N MET A 151 29.89 61.60 3.67
CA MET A 151 30.30 60.81 4.83
C MET A 151 31.17 61.59 5.83
N ASP A 152 32.03 62.50 5.35
CA ASP A 152 32.89 63.31 6.22
C ASP A 152 32.10 64.47 6.86
N GLN A 153 31.13 65.06 6.15
CA GLN A 153 30.18 66.01 6.73
C GLN A 153 29.27 65.36 7.79
N LEU A 154 28.75 64.15 7.54
CA LEU A 154 27.98 63.39 8.54
C LEU A 154 28.81 62.89 9.73
N ARG A 155 30.13 62.73 9.58
CA ARG A 155 31.04 62.34 10.69
C ARG A 155 31.14 63.44 11.75
N ILE A 156 30.89 64.69 11.37
CA ILE A 156 31.03 65.87 12.25
C ILE A 156 29.75 66.11 13.08
N ILE A 157 28.62 65.47 12.76
CA ILE A 157 27.33 65.68 13.46
C ILE A 157 27.05 64.51 14.43
N PRO A 158 27.19 64.71 15.76
CA PRO A 158 26.94 63.67 16.75
C PRO A 158 25.47 63.75 17.19
N THR A 159 24.59 63.02 16.52
CA THR A 159 23.20 62.81 16.97
C THR A 159 22.99 61.34 17.31
N ARG A 160 22.28 61.04 18.41
CA ARG A 160 22.07 59.65 18.88
C ARG A 160 21.46 58.75 17.80
N GLN A 161 20.59 59.30 16.96
CA GLN A 161 19.97 58.60 15.84
C GLN A 161 20.99 58.14 14.79
N SER A 162 22.08 58.90 14.57
CA SER A 162 23.11 58.50 13.59
C SER A 162 23.99 57.35 14.10
N LEU A 163 24.18 57.24 15.42
CA LEU A 163 24.84 56.09 16.05
C LEU A 163 23.96 54.84 16.04
N GLU A 164 22.66 54.99 16.27
CA GLU A 164 21.68 53.91 16.22
C GLU A 164 21.55 53.35 14.80
N LEU A 165 21.39 54.21 13.80
CA LEU A 165 21.39 53.81 12.39
C LEU A 165 22.71 53.15 11.97
N ARG A 166 23.86 53.59 12.50
CA ARG A 166 25.15 52.91 12.24
C ARG A 166 25.20 51.52 12.84
N ALA A 167 24.70 51.34 14.06
CA ALA A 167 24.62 50.03 14.69
C ALA A 167 23.66 49.09 13.94
N GLU A 168 22.54 49.62 13.45
CA GLU A 168 21.56 48.89 12.65
C GLU A 168 22.11 48.49 11.27
N VAL A 169 22.76 49.41 10.55
CA VAL A 169 23.40 49.10 9.26
C VAL A 169 24.54 48.09 9.47
N ALA A 170 25.32 48.20 10.55
CA ALA A 170 26.35 47.23 10.88
C ALA A 170 25.76 45.85 11.21
N SER A 171 24.64 45.80 11.94
CA SER A 171 23.94 44.54 12.26
C SER A 171 23.35 43.90 11.01
N MET A 172 22.70 44.67 10.12
CA MET A 172 22.21 44.21 8.82
C MET A 172 23.35 43.69 7.94
N ALA A 173 24.46 44.42 7.84
CA ALA A 173 25.63 43.99 7.09
C ALA A 173 26.23 42.69 7.65
N SER A 174 26.31 42.57 8.98
CA SER A 174 26.76 41.35 9.64
C SER A 174 25.81 40.16 9.38
N GLY A 175 24.49 40.42 9.38
CA GLY A 175 23.47 39.42 9.06
C GLY A 175 23.54 38.95 7.61
N LEU A 176 23.75 39.86 6.67
CA LEU A 176 23.98 39.55 5.25
C LEU A 176 25.25 38.72 5.05
N LYS A 177 26.34 39.08 5.73
CA LYS A 177 27.61 38.34 5.67
C LYS A 177 27.47 36.92 6.23
N ASN A 178 26.75 36.75 7.34
CA ASN A 178 26.49 35.44 7.91
C ASN A 178 25.60 34.58 7.00
N ARG A 179 24.54 35.18 6.42
CA ARG A 179 23.68 34.51 5.43
C ARG A 179 24.46 34.08 4.18
N ARG A 180 25.37 34.92 3.69
CA ARG A 180 26.26 34.61 2.56
C ARG A 180 27.18 33.43 2.88
N HIS A 181 27.84 33.44 4.03
CA HIS A 181 28.72 32.32 4.46
C HIS A 181 27.96 30.99 4.53
N VAL A 182 26.78 30.99 5.14
CA VAL A 182 25.92 29.79 5.20
C VAL A 182 25.51 29.33 3.80
N LEU A 183 25.23 30.26 2.88
CA LEU A 183 24.89 29.93 1.50
C LEU A 183 26.08 29.32 0.75
N GLU A 184 27.27 29.91 0.87
CA GLU A 184 28.52 29.40 0.27
C GLU A 184 28.86 28.01 0.80
N GLU A 185 28.70 27.77 2.09
CA GLU A 185 28.92 26.46 2.71
C GLU A 185 27.91 25.41 2.21
N ARG A 186 26.64 25.80 2.03
CA ARG A 186 25.61 24.93 1.44
C ARG A 186 25.93 24.62 -0.03
N VAL A 187 26.39 25.60 -0.81
CA VAL A 187 26.83 25.39 -2.20
C VAL A 187 28.01 24.44 -2.26
N ASN A 188 29.00 24.61 -1.36
CA ASN A 188 30.17 23.74 -1.32
C ASN A 188 29.80 22.30 -0.98
N ARG A 189 28.93 22.09 0.01
CA ARG A 189 28.38 20.75 0.33
C ARG A 189 27.64 20.13 -0.86
N ILE A 190 26.78 20.89 -1.55
CA ILE A 190 26.08 20.40 -2.75
C ILE A 190 27.09 20.02 -3.85
N SER A 191 28.22 20.72 -3.95
CA SER A 191 29.30 20.38 -4.88
C SER A 191 30.07 19.13 -4.47
N GLU A 192 30.24 18.88 -3.16
CA GLU A 192 30.98 17.73 -2.62
C GLU A 192 30.19 16.41 -2.74
N TYR A 193 28.86 16.47 -2.58
CA TYR A 193 27.95 15.35 -2.87
C TYR A 193 27.66 15.18 -4.38
N GLY A 194 28.13 16.12 -5.21
CA GLY A 194 28.06 16.03 -6.66
C GLY A 194 29.13 15.09 -7.21
N VAL A 195 28.69 13.91 -7.65
CA VAL A 195 29.40 12.98 -8.53
C VAL A 195 30.29 13.74 -9.52
N ARG A 196 31.61 13.52 -9.42
CA ARG A 196 32.58 13.88 -10.48
C ARG A 196 32.12 13.17 -11.75
N VAL A 197 31.85 13.95 -12.80
CA VAL A 197 31.82 13.44 -14.18
C VAL A 197 33.23 13.01 -14.55
#